data_AF-K7A1J5-F1
#
_entry.id   AF-K7A1J5-F1
#
_cell.length_a   1.000
_cell.length_b   1.000
_cell.length_c   1.000
_cell.angle_alpha   90.00
_cell.angle_beta   90.00
_cell.angle_gamma   90.00
#
_symmetry.space_group_name_H-M   'P 1'
#
loop_
_entity.id
_entity.type
_entity.pdbx_description
1 polymer ?
#
loop_
_entity_poly.entity_id
_entity_poly.type
_entity_poly.pdbx_seq_one_letter_code
_entity_poly.pdbx_strand_id
1 'polypeptide(L)'
;MKRTRISTHYFSLALSSLLLLLTGCNSVLHKSTVESQDSRLNSTNRSIAPSIDRLDAGCHAQVLQRENSVGAAADIGQQIALANSATRCIENKSFFPQHPDNQIAMQLNALAVVNFIKAGESKLAEHSLAEFRSQFPQQDLLFADYTSFVDTAVALLQHDELSAHQFQVLNINTALRNELKRQEYWLKN
;
A
#
# COMPACT_ATOMS: atom_id res chain seq x y z
N MET A 1 -7.84 -68.91 15.97
CA MET A 1 -7.05 -68.10 15.00
C MET A 1 -6.54 -66.87 15.73
N LYS A 2 -5.28 -66.88 16.20
CA LYS A 2 -4.08 -66.24 15.61
C LYS A 2 -4.14 -64.70 15.53
N ARG A 3 -3.40 -64.08 16.49
CA ARG A 3 -2.56 -62.84 16.40
C ARG A 3 -3.28 -61.51 16.12
N THR A 4 -2.94 -60.34 16.69
CA THR A 4 -1.83 -59.88 17.55
C THR A 4 -2.17 -58.48 18.09
N ARG A 5 -1.67 -58.18 19.31
CA ARG A 5 -1.58 -56.84 19.93
C ARG A 5 -0.69 -55.90 19.12
N ILE A 6 -0.97 -54.59 19.16
CA ILE A 6 0.05 -53.55 19.00
C ILE A 6 -0.16 -52.53 20.13
N SER A 7 0.87 -52.40 20.96
CA SER A 7 0.96 -51.48 22.09
C SER A 7 2.40 -50.99 22.19
N THR A 8 2.53 -49.71 22.56
CA THR A 8 3.62 -49.05 23.30
C THR A 8 4.95 -48.72 22.59
N HIS A 9 5.15 -47.39 22.50
CA HIS A 9 6.33 -46.55 22.80
C HIS A 9 7.67 -46.78 22.07
N TYR A 10 8.35 -45.67 21.72
CA TYR A 10 9.73 -45.25 22.06
C TYR A 10 10.02 -43.97 21.22
N PHE A 11 10.11 -42.76 21.80
CA PHE A 11 11.23 -42.12 22.52
C PHE A 11 12.45 -41.75 21.64
N SER A 12 12.93 -40.50 21.80
CA SER A 12 14.22 -39.90 21.35
C SER A 12 14.14 -39.02 20.09
N LEU A 13 14.18 -37.68 20.21
CA LEU A 13 15.33 -36.78 20.46
C LEU A 13 16.06 -36.39 19.17
N ALA A 14 15.90 -35.13 18.74
CA ALA A 14 17.00 -34.23 18.43
C ALA A 14 16.46 -32.81 18.17
N LEU A 15 16.65 -31.94 19.16
CA LEU A 15 16.73 -30.50 18.96
C LEU A 15 17.90 -30.22 18.01
N SER A 16 17.65 -29.53 16.90
CA SER A 16 18.68 -28.76 16.20
C SER A 16 18.18 -27.33 16.02
N SER A 17 18.26 -26.57 17.10
CA SER A 17 18.36 -25.12 17.05
C SER A 17 19.65 -24.77 16.30
N LEU A 18 19.53 -24.30 15.05
CA LEU A 18 20.64 -23.65 14.36
C LEU A 18 20.30 -22.17 14.18
N LEU A 19 21.23 -21.36 14.69
CA LEU A 19 21.13 -19.93 14.93
C LEU A 19 20.82 -19.12 13.67
N LEU A 20 20.00 -18.09 13.89
CA LEU A 20 19.90 -16.87 13.10
C LEU A 20 21.29 -16.28 12.84
N LEU A 21 21.68 -16.19 11.57
CA LEU A 21 22.66 -15.20 11.12
C LEU A 21 21.89 -14.04 10.50
N LEU A 22 21.67 -13.03 11.34
CA LEU A 22 21.37 -11.67 10.95
C LEU A 22 22.54 -11.14 10.11
N THR A 23 22.39 -11.08 8.79
CA THR A 23 23.24 -10.20 7.97
C THR A 23 22.55 -8.84 7.88
N GLY A 24 23.10 -7.90 8.64
CA GLY A 24 22.65 -6.52 8.71
C GLY A 24 22.93 -5.72 7.43
N CYS A 25 22.13 -4.67 7.30
CA CYS A 25 22.17 -3.53 6.39
C CYS A 25 23.51 -3.24 5.68
N ASN A 26 23.50 -3.27 4.34
CA ASN A 26 24.46 -2.52 3.53
C ASN A 26 24.00 -1.06 3.45
N SER A 27 24.62 -0.17 4.23
CA SER A 27 24.58 1.26 3.97
C SER A 27 25.56 1.55 2.83
N VAL A 28 25.05 1.82 1.63
CA VAL A 28 25.91 2.32 0.54
C VAL A 28 26.38 3.72 0.91
N LEU A 29 27.68 3.82 1.23
CA LEU A 29 28.40 5.07 1.37
C LEU A 29 28.50 5.73 -0.02
N HIS A 30 27.62 6.68 -0.32
CA HIS A 30 27.72 7.47 -1.53
C HIS A 30 28.82 8.53 -1.35
N LYS A 31 29.97 8.28 -1.97
CA LYS A 31 31.07 9.24 -2.10
C LYS A 31 30.66 10.31 -3.12
N SER A 32 30.17 11.45 -2.65
CA SER A 32 29.97 12.63 -3.48
C SER A 32 31.33 13.24 -3.82
N THR A 33 31.85 12.95 -5.01
CA THR A 33 32.95 13.73 -5.58
C THR A 33 32.36 15.05 -6.07
N VAL A 34 32.61 16.12 -5.32
CA VAL A 34 32.40 17.48 -5.77
C VAL A 34 33.50 17.79 -6.77
N GLU A 35 33.15 17.86 -8.05
CA GLU A 35 33.99 18.48 -9.07
C GLU A 35 33.26 19.70 -9.60
N SER A 36 33.68 20.85 -9.09
CA SER A 36 33.24 22.18 -9.46
C SER A 36 34.23 22.76 -10.47
N GLN A 37 33.84 22.85 -11.74
CA GLN A 37 34.51 23.66 -12.77
C GLN A 37 33.53 23.92 -13.91
N ASP A 38 32.87 25.08 -13.91
CA ASP A 38 33.28 26.23 -14.72
C ASP A 38 32.10 27.17 -14.98
N SER A 39 32.22 28.35 -14.38
CA SER A 39 31.37 29.50 -14.58
C SER A 39 31.62 30.10 -15.97
N ARG A 40 30.72 29.85 -16.93
CA ARG A 40 30.52 30.75 -18.07
C ARG A 40 29.11 31.29 -18.06
N LEU A 41 29.02 32.58 -17.75
CA LEU A 41 27.88 33.45 -17.96
C LEU A 41 27.41 33.35 -19.42
N ASN A 42 26.16 32.90 -19.60
CA ASN A 42 25.32 33.36 -20.68
C ASN A 42 23.91 33.53 -20.13
N SER A 43 23.62 34.76 -19.71
CA SER A 43 22.28 35.24 -19.40
C SER A 43 21.52 35.37 -20.72
N THR A 44 20.79 34.33 -21.08
CA THR A 44 19.64 34.43 -21.98
C THR A 44 18.41 34.17 -21.14
N ASN A 45 17.48 35.13 -21.17
CA ASN A 45 16.15 35.08 -20.57
C ASN A 45 15.47 33.74 -20.84
N ARG A 46 15.67 32.76 -19.95
CA ARG A 46 14.78 31.62 -19.82
C ARG A 46 13.61 32.10 -18.99
N SER A 47 12.48 32.29 -19.65
CA SER A 47 11.18 32.21 -19.00
C SER A 47 11.23 31.05 -18.00
N ILE A 48 11.13 31.37 -16.72
CA ILE A 48 11.03 30.37 -15.65
C ILE A 48 9.65 29.73 -15.85
N ALA A 49 9.58 28.75 -16.75
CA ALA A 49 8.48 27.83 -16.74
C ALA A 49 8.50 27.17 -15.36
N PRO A 50 7.39 27.15 -14.60
CA PRO A 50 7.37 26.45 -13.33
C PRO A 50 7.77 25.01 -13.61
N SER A 51 8.90 24.58 -13.03
CA SER A 51 9.33 23.19 -13.12
C SER A 51 8.32 22.37 -12.32
N ILE A 52 7.49 21.62 -13.03
CA ILE A 52 6.57 20.66 -12.43
C ILE A 52 7.42 19.61 -11.69
N ASP A 53 7.22 19.45 -10.39
CA ASP A 53 7.94 18.46 -9.59
C ASP A 53 7.52 17.05 -10.01
N ARG A 54 8.48 16.18 -10.31
CA ARG A 54 8.22 14.86 -10.90
C ARG A 54 8.33 13.79 -9.83
N LEU A 55 7.57 12.72 -10.00
CA LEU A 55 7.74 11.53 -9.17
C LEU A 55 9.14 10.92 -9.41
N ASP A 56 9.82 10.54 -8.34
CA ASP A 56 11.08 9.81 -8.43
C ASP A 56 10.84 8.41 -9.02
N ALA A 57 11.38 8.17 -10.22
CA ALA A 57 11.23 6.90 -10.92
C ALA A 57 11.87 5.72 -10.16
N GLY A 58 12.96 5.97 -9.43
CA GLY A 58 13.60 4.98 -8.56
C GLY A 58 12.74 4.65 -7.35
N CYS A 59 12.05 5.64 -6.77
CA CYS A 59 11.09 5.40 -5.68
C CYS A 59 9.92 4.52 -6.17
N HIS A 60 9.32 4.89 -7.30
CA HIS A 60 8.22 4.13 -7.89
C HIS A 60 8.64 2.68 -8.22
N ALA A 61 9.78 2.49 -8.87
CA ALA A 61 10.29 1.16 -9.21
C ALA A 61 10.52 0.28 -7.97
N GLN A 62 11.04 0.85 -6.87
CA GLN A 62 11.23 0.13 -5.60
C GLN A 62 9.90 -0.29 -4.97
N VAL A 63 8.87 0.56 -5.04
CA VAL A 63 7.53 0.22 -4.56
C VAL A 63 6.95 -0.95 -5.36
N LEU A 64 7.00 -0.89 -6.69
CA LEU A 64 6.51 -1.97 -7.56
C LEU A 64 7.27 -3.28 -7.33
N GLN A 65 8.59 -3.21 -7.18
CA GLN A 65 9.40 -4.39 -6.86
C GLN A 65 8.96 -5.03 -5.54
N ARG A 66 8.71 -4.20 -4.51
CA ARG A 66 8.25 -4.68 -3.21
C ARG A 66 6.83 -5.23 -3.30
N GLU A 67 5.91 -4.55 -3.96
CA GLU A 67 4.53 -5.00 -4.17
C GLU A 67 4.50 -6.38 -4.82
N ASN A 68 5.29 -6.59 -5.88
CA ASN A 68 5.39 -7.89 -6.57
C ASN A 68 5.98 -9.00 -5.67
N SER A 69 6.72 -8.65 -4.63
CA SER A 69 7.25 -9.60 -3.63
C SER A 69 6.28 -9.84 -2.46
N VAL A 70 5.35 -8.92 -2.23
CA VAL A 70 4.33 -8.98 -1.17
C VAL A 70 3.15 -9.78 -1.71
N GLY A 71 3.21 -11.10 -1.51
CA GLY A 71 2.12 -12.00 -1.90
C GLY A 71 0.89 -11.88 -0.99
N ALA A 72 -0.14 -12.67 -1.31
CA ALA A 72 -1.37 -12.75 -0.51
C ALA A 72 -1.14 -13.22 0.95
N ALA A 73 0.01 -13.85 1.24
CA ALA A 73 0.39 -14.33 2.57
C ALA A 73 1.40 -13.41 3.29
N ALA A 74 1.55 -12.15 2.83
CA ALA A 74 2.46 -11.21 3.46
C ALA A 74 2.06 -10.90 4.90
N ASP A 75 3.05 -10.80 5.78
CA ASP A 75 2.83 -10.44 7.18
C ASP A 75 2.44 -8.96 7.34
N ILE A 76 1.93 -8.62 8.52
CA ILE A 76 1.48 -7.25 8.86
C ILE A 76 2.61 -6.23 8.65
N GLY A 77 3.85 -6.57 9.01
CA GLY A 77 5.00 -5.68 8.88
C GLY A 77 5.36 -5.39 7.42
N GLN A 78 5.26 -6.39 6.55
CA GLN A 78 5.46 -6.25 5.11
C GLN A 78 4.40 -5.33 4.48
N GLN A 79 3.13 -5.46 4.89
CA GLN A 79 2.04 -4.60 4.43
C GLN A 79 2.28 -3.13 4.83
N ILE A 80 2.59 -2.88 6.10
CA ILE A 80 2.90 -1.54 6.61
C ILE A 80 4.13 -0.96 5.90
N ALA A 81 5.18 -1.76 5.72
CA ALA A 81 6.39 -1.32 5.04
C ALA A 81 6.15 -0.97 3.57
N LEU A 82 5.27 -1.69 2.87
CA LEU A 82 4.86 -1.37 1.51
C LEU A 82 4.06 -0.07 1.46
N ALA A 83 3.05 0.08 2.33
CA ALA A 83 2.23 1.29 2.42
C ALA A 83 3.10 2.54 2.66
N ASN A 84 3.96 2.49 3.67
CA ASN A 84 4.86 3.60 4.02
C ASN A 84 5.82 3.94 2.88
N SER A 85 6.28 2.96 2.09
CA SER A 85 7.12 3.25 0.91
C SER A 85 6.34 3.96 -0.18
N ALA A 86 5.09 3.58 -0.41
CA ALA A 86 4.25 4.24 -1.41
C ALA A 86 3.94 5.69 -1.01
N THR A 87 3.58 5.94 0.26
CA THR A 87 3.34 7.29 0.79
C THR A 87 4.57 8.20 0.63
N ARG A 88 5.76 7.72 1.01
CA ARG A 88 7.00 8.51 0.88
C ARG A 88 7.32 8.94 -0.54
N CYS A 89 6.93 8.18 -1.56
CA CYS A 89 7.19 8.58 -2.95
C CYS A 89 6.43 9.87 -3.33
N ILE A 90 5.22 10.04 -2.78
CA ILE A 90 4.31 11.14 -3.11
C ILE A 90 4.31 12.27 -2.06
N GLU A 91 4.99 12.08 -0.93
CA GLU A 91 5.13 13.08 0.13
C GLU A 91 5.70 14.41 -0.40
N ASN A 92 5.15 15.51 0.13
CA ASN A 92 5.53 16.89 -0.18
C ASN A 92 5.43 17.28 -1.66
N LYS A 93 4.63 16.54 -2.45
CA LYS A 93 4.36 16.84 -3.86
C LYS A 93 2.90 17.21 -4.08
N SER A 94 2.65 18.03 -5.08
CA SER A 94 1.30 18.41 -5.48
C SER A 94 0.98 17.85 -6.86
N PHE A 95 -0.06 17.02 -6.91
CA PHE A 95 -0.58 16.44 -8.15
C PHE A 95 -1.92 17.10 -8.47
N PHE A 96 -2.04 17.63 -9.67
CA PHE A 96 -3.28 18.16 -10.23
C PHE A 96 -3.70 17.28 -11.42
N PRO A 97 -4.96 17.31 -11.89
CA PRO A 97 -5.44 16.34 -12.90
C PRO A 97 -4.60 16.26 -14.18
N GLN A 98 -3.97 17.36 -14.61
CA GLN A 98 -3.10 17.42 -15.79
C GLN A 98 -1.62 17.14 -15.49
N HIS A 99 -1.27 16.88 -14.23
CA HIS A 99 0.09 16.53 -13.84
C HIS A 99 0.46 15.19 -14.48
N PRO A 100 1.62 15.05 -15.16
CA PRO A 100 1.87 13.83 -15.93
C PRO A 100 2.06 12.58 -15.06
N ASP A 101 2.32 12.76 -13.75
CA ASP A 101 2.37 11.65 -12.76
C ASP A 101 1.11 11.51 -11.91
N ASN A 102 0.02 12.23 -12.21
CA ASN A 102 -1.20 12.25 -11.40
C ASN A 102 -1.75 10.83 -11.17
N GLN A 103 -1.87 10.04 -12.23
CA GLN A 103 -2.38 8.67 -12.14
C GLN A 103 -1.47 7.76 -11.32
N ILE A 104 -0.14 7.90 -11.46
CA ILE A 104 0.82 7.10 -10.68
C ILE A 104 0.73 7.47 -9.20
N ALA A 105 0.59 8.76 -8.89
CA ALA A 105 0.44 9.22 -7.52
C ALA A 105 -0.86 8.71 -6.88
N MET A 106 -1.97 8.72 -7.62
CA MET A 106 -3.23 8.09 -7.19
C MET A 106 -3.03 6.60 -6.89
N GLN A 107 -2.35 5.86 -7.77
CA GLN A 107 -2.08 4.43 -7.58
C GLN A 107 -1.23 4.15 -6.34
N LEU A 108 -0.18 4.96 -6.10
CA LEU A 108 0.66 4.83 -4.91
C LEU A 108 -0.11 5.13 -3.62
N ASN A 109 -0.96 6.16 -3.61
CA ASN A 109 -1.78 6.46 -2.45
C ASN A 109 -2.80 5.32 -2.19
N ALA A 110 -3.49 4.86 -3.25
CA ALA A 110 -4.42 3.72 -3.14
C ALA A 110 -3.73 2.44 -2.66
N LEU A 111 -2.51 2.18 -3.13
CA LEU A 111 -1.68 1.08 -2.64
C LEU A 111 -1.41 1.21 -1.14
N ALA A 112 -1.13 2.41 -0.64
CA ALA A 112 -0.95 2.65 0.79
C ALA A 112 -2.24 2.35 1.57
N VAL A 113 -3.39 2.89 1.15
CA VAL A 113 -4.71 2.64 1.79
C VAL A 113 -5.00 1.14 1.88
N VAL A 114 -4.88 0.41 0.76
CA VAL A 114 -5.19 -1.02 0.71
C VAL A 114 -4.27 -1.83 1.63
N ASN A 115 -2.98 -1.50 1.67
CA ASN A 115 -2.05 -2.25 2.53
C ASN A 115 -2.19 -1.90 4.01
N PHE A 116 -2.58 -0.66 4.37
CA PHE A 116 -2.98 -0.36 5.75
C PHE A 116 -4.25 -1.12 6.16
N ILE A 117 -5.25 -1.24 5.27
CA ILE A 117 -6.44 -2.09 5.52
C ILE A 117 -6.02 -3.54 5.76
N LYS A 118 -5.18 -4.11 4.87
CA LYS A 118 -4.69 -5.49 5.00
C LYS A 118 -3.88 -5.71 6.29
N ALA A 119 -3.18 -4.69 6.78
CA ALA A 119 -2.45 -4.72 8.03
C ALA A 119 -3.34 -4.62 9.28
N GLY A 120 -4.62 -4.25 9.13
CA GLY A 120 -5.52 -3.95 10.24
C GLY A 120 -5.31 -2.55 10.84
N GLU A 121 -4.55 -1.68 10.18
CA GLU A 121 -4.23 -0.33 10.63
C GLU A 121 -5.31 0.68 10.18
N SER A 122 -6.52 0.57 10.72
CA SER A 122 -7.69 1.35 10.27
C SER A 122 -7.46 2.87 10.29
N LYS A 123 -6.86 3.39 11.37
CA LYS A 123 -6.58 4.83 11.50
C LYS A 123 -5.62 5.35 10.43
N LEU A 124 -4.59 4.57 10.08
CA LEU A 124 -3.65 4.94 9.02
C LEU A 124 -4.30 4.84 7.64
N ALA A 125 -5.15 3.83 7.43
CA ALA A 125 -5.93 3.70 6.20
C ALA A 125 -6.93 4.85 6.00
N GLU A 126 -7.66 5.24 7.05
CA GLU A 126 -8.59 6.38 7.02
C GLU A 126 -7.85 7.69 6.74
N HIS A 127 -6.71 7.91 7.40
CA HIS A 127 -5.89 9.09 7.16
C HIS A 127 -5.40 9.13 5.70
N SER A 128 -4.85 8.03 5.20
CA SER A 128 -4.38 7.92 3.81
C SER A 128 -5.52 8.12 2.80
N LEU A 129 -6.71 7.57 3.06
CA LEU A 129 -7.90 7.80 2.23
C LEU A 129 -8.34 9.27 2.24
N ALA A 130 -8.25 9.95 3.39
CA ALA A 130 -8.53 11.38 3.48
C ALA A 130 -7.51 12.20 2.66
N GLU A 131 -6.23 11.84 2.72
CA GLU A 131 -5.19 12.44 1.88
C GLU A 131 -5.45 12.22 0.39
N PHE A 132 -5.85 11.00 -0.01
CA PHE A 132 -6.26 10.71 -1.40
C PHE A 132 -7.33 11.70 -1.86
N ARG A 133 -8.42 11.82 -1.09
CA ARG A 133 -9.58 12.66 -1.46
C ARG A 133 -9.22 14.15 -1.47
N SER A 134 -8.30 14.56 -0.61
CA SER A 134 -7.80 15.94 -0.56
C SER A 134 -6.87 16.27 -1.73
N GLN A 135 -5.98 15.35 -2.10
CA GLN A 135 -4.98 15.56 -3.15
C GLN A 135 -5.58 15.36 -4.55
N PHE A 136 -6.56 14.46 -4.69
CA PHE A 136 -7.20 14.11 -5.96
C PHE A 136 -8.72 14.38 -5.91
N PRO A 137 -9.15 15.64 -5.77
CA PRO A 137 -10.56 15.96 -5.63
C PRO A 137 -11.35 15.51 -6.87
N GLN A 138 -12.48 14.83 -6.65
CA GLN A 138 -13.38 14.31 -7.70
C GLN A 138 -12.73 13.31 -8.67
N GLN A 139 -11.56 12.78 -8.33
CA GLN A 139 -10.90 11.73 -9.09
C GLN A 139 -11.00 10.41 -8.32
N ASP A 140 -11.02 9.32 -9.06
CA ASP A 140 -11.13 7.98 -8.51
C ASP A 140 -10.33 7.00 -9.37
N LEU A 141 -9.92 5.89 -8.77
CA LEU A 141 -9.39 4.74 -9.49
C LEU A 141 -10.51 3.72 -9.64
N LEU A 142 -10.54 3.05 -10.79
CA LEU A 142 -11.46 1.95 -11.00
C LEU A 142 -10.67 0.64 -10.91
N PHE A 143 -11.25 -0.33 -10.19
CA PHE A 143 -10.80 -1.70 -10.27
C PHE A 143 -11.14 -2.32 -11.63
N ALA A 144 -10.60 -3.50 -11.92
CA ALA A 144 -10.83 -4.20 -13.19
C ALA A 144 -12.31 -4.55 -13.46
N ASP A 145 -13.12 -4.62 -12.40
CA ASP A 145 -14.57 -4.82 -12.45
C ASP A 145 -15.37 -3.50 -12.51
N TYR A 146 -14.70 -2.37 -12.76
CA TYR A 146 -15.26 -1.02 -12.83
C TYR A 146 -15.85 -0.50 -11.51
N THR A 147 -15.55 -1.16 -10.38
CA THR A 147 -15.94 -0.66 -9.06
C THR A 147 -14.98 0.45 -8.61
N SER A 148 -15.50 1.37 -7.80
CA SER A 148 -14.79 2.54 -7.31
C SER A 148 -13.82 2.17 -6.21
N PHE A 149 -12.58 2.65 -6.30
CA PHE A 149 -11.59 2.54 -5.22
C PHE A 149 -12.06 3.30 -3.99
N VAL A 150 -12.47 4.57 -4.15
CA VAL A 150 -12.92 5.40 -3.04
C VAL A 150 -14.12 4.78 -2.33
N ASP A 151 -15.15 4.34 -3.06
CA ASP A 151 -16.34 3.72 -2.47
C ASP A 151 -16.00 2.40 -1.77
N THR A 152 -15.08 1.61 -2.34
CA THR A 152 -14.61 0.37 -1.73
C THR A 152 -13.88 0.63 -0.41
N ALA A 153 -12.98 1.63 -0.39
CA ALA A 153 -12.26 2.01 0.82
C ALA A 153 -13.21 2.59 1.89
N VAL A 154 -14.18 3.41 1.51
CA VAL A 154 -15.24 3.91 2.39
C VAL A 154 -16.07 2.75 2.96
N ALA A 155 -16.49 1.80 2.12
CA ALA A 155 -17.24 0.63 2.57
C ALA A 155 -16.46 -0.24 3.57
N LEU A 156 -15.14 -0.35 3.42
CA LEU A 156 -14.30 -1.16 4.31
C LEU A 156 -13.95 -0.45 5.62
N LEU A 157 -13.74 0.87 5.60
CA LEU A 157 -13.26 1.64 6.75
C LEU A 157 -14.38 2.27 7.57
N GLN A 158 -15.48 2.66 6.92
CA GLN A 158 -16.54 3.48 7.52
C GLN A 158 -17.89 2.76 7.51
N HIS A 159 -17.92 1.44 7.33
CA HIS A 159 -19.16 0.66 7.22
C HIS A 159 -20.19 0.99 8.31
N ASP A 160 -19.74 1.04 9.56
CA ASP A 160 -20.59 1.24 10.73
C ASP A 160 -21.18 2.67 10.82
N GLU A 161 -20.58 3.62 10.11
CA GLU A 161 -21.02 5.03 10.07
C GLU A 161 -22.01 5.31 8.93
N LEU A 162 -22.11 4.40 7.96
CA LEU A 162 -22.98 4.58 6.80
C LEU A 162 -24.42 4.21 7.13
N SER A 163 -25.35 5.10 6.78
CA SER A 163 -26.76 4.73 6.71
C SER A 163 -27.00 3.66 5.64
N ALA A 164 -28.09 2.89 5.78
CA ALA A 164 -28.47 1.87 4.80
C ALA A 164 -28.59 2.44 3.37
N HIS A 165 -29.04 3.69 3.23
CA HIS A 165 -29.11 4.36 1.92
C HIS A 165 -27.72 4.72 1.37
N GLN A 166 -26.85 5.32 2.20
CA GLN A 166 -25.48 5.65 1.78
C GLN A 166 -24.72 4.40 1.35
N PHE A 167 -24.86 3.29 2.09
CA PHE A 167 -24.22 2.03 1.73
C PHE A 167 -24.74 1.48 0.39
N GLN A 168 -26.04 1.61 0.09
CA GLN A 168 -26.63 1.09 -1.15
C GLN A 168 -26.15 1.81 -2.42
N VAL A 169 -25.85 3.10 -2.33
CA VAL A 169 -25.43 3.90 -3.51
C VAL A 169 -23.95 3.77 -3.86
N LEU A 170 -23.13 3.15 -3.00
CA LEU A 170 -21.71 2.91 -3.26
C LEU A 170 -21.48 2.02 -4.48
N ASN A 171 -20.56 2.39 -5.37
CA ASN A 171 -20.10 1.56 -6.48
C ASN A 171 -19.04 0.54 -6.01
N ILE A 172 -19.48 -0.50 -5.32
CA ILE A 172 -18.63 -1.58 -4.79
C ILE A 172 -18.97 -2.94 -5.37
N ASN A 173 -18.01 -3.86 -5.32
CA ASN A 173 -18.20 -5.24 -5.76
C ASN A 173 -19.35 -5.92 -5.00
N THR A 174 -20.20 -6.66 -5.72
CA THR A 174 -21.35 -7.36 -5.15
C THR A 174 -20.97 -8.38 -4.07
N ALA A 175 -19.85 -9.10 -4.24
CA ALA A 175 -19.38 -10.06 -3.25
C ALA A 175 -18.96 -9.35 -1.95
N LEU A 176 -18.24 -8.22 -2.06
CA LEU A 176 -17.90 -7.39 -0.90
C LEU A 176 -19.15 -6.88 -0.20
N ARG A 177 -20.12 -6.35 -0.96
CA ARG A 177 -21.40 -5.88 -0.41
C ARG A 177 -22.12 -6.97 0.39
N ASN A 178 -22.18 -8.18 -0.16
CA ASN A 178 -22.83 -9.31 0.49
C ASN A 178 -22.09 -9.73 1.77
N GLU A 179 -20.76 -9.67 1.75
CA GLU A 179 -19.95 -9.98 2.93
C GLU A 179 -20.16 -8.97 4.06
N LEU A 180 -20.15 -7.67 3.76
CA LEU A 180 -20.42 -6.62 4.76
C LEU A 180 -21.82 -6.77 5.37
N LYS A 181 -22.85 -7.01 4.53
CA LYS A 181 -24.21 -7.29 5.03
C LYS A 181 -24.26 -8.54 5.91
N ARG A 182 -23.51 -9.58 5.55
CA ARG A 182 -23.42 -10.81 6.35
C ARG A 182 -22.81 -10.51 7.71
N GLN A 183 -21.71 -9.76 7.76
CA GLN A 183 -21.08 -9.36 9.02
C GLN A 183 -22.02 -8.51 9.90
N GLU A 184 -22.68 -7.51 9.32
CA GLU A 184 -23.66 -6.68 10.02
C GLU A 184 -24.80 -7.50 10.65
N TYR A 185 -25.31 -8.50 9.92
CA TYR A 185 -26.33 -9.41 10.41
C TYR A 185 -25.87 -10.18 11.66
N TRP A 186 -24.64 -10.70 11.66
CA TRP A 186 -24.08 -11.46 12.78
C TRP A 186 -23.66 -10.61 13.98
N LEU A 187 -23.38 -9.32 13.79
CA LEU A 187 -23.07 -8.41 14.89
C LEU A 187 -24.33 -7.91 15.61
N LYS A 188 -25.48 -7.93 14.93
CA LYS A 188 -26.77 -7.42 15.46
C LYS A 188 -27.70 -8.50 16.01
N ASN A 189 -27.55 -9.77 15.59
CA ASN A 189 -28.36 -10.91 16.04
C ASN A 189 -27.51 -11.95 16.77
#